data_AF-A0A929KJN2-F1
#
_entry.id   AF-A0A929KJN2-F1
#
_cell.length_a   1.000
_cell.length_b   1.000
_cell.length_c   1.000
_cell.angle_alpha   90.00
_cell.angle_beta   90.00
_cell.angle_gamma   90.00
#
_symmetry.space_group_name_H-M   'P 1'
#
loop_
_entity.id
_entity.type
_entity.pdbx_description
1 polymer ?
#
loop_
_entity_poly.entity_id
_entity_poly.type
_entity_poly.pdbx_seq_one_letter_code
_entity_poly.pdbx_strand_id
1 'polypeptide(L)'
;MSEEVEHARKIMDRAITDLKDVDGIILDIRFNGGGYDGFALEILSHFINKKTMAFSKRTWLGKTFSAATPTYMSPSGQRFLGPVMLLTSRSTASAAEILAMASMGLKNFDRIGSSTEGIFSDRLEKKLPNGWRFSLSNEVYMKTSRIMAFPTH
;
A
#
# COMPACT_ATOMS: atom_id res chain seq x y z
N MET A 1 16.64 5.13 -0.48
CA MET A 1 15.34 5.81 -0.63
C MET A 1 15.42 6.66 -1.89
N SER A 2 14.40 6.70 -2.76
CA SER A 2 14.39 7.62 -3.90
C SER A 2 14.19 9.07 -3.42
N GLU A 3 14.60 10.05 -4.23
CA GLU A 3 14.43 11.48 -3.92
C GLU A 3 12.95 11.87 -3.72
N GLU A 4 12.06 11.27 -4.52
CA GLU A 4 10.61 11.44 -4.42
C GLU A 4 10.05 11.00 -3.08
N VAL A 5 10.47 9.83 -2.57
CA VAL A 5 10.03 9.32 -1.27
C VAL A 5 10.59 10.17 -0.13
N GLU A 6 11.81 10.67 -0.26
CA GLU A 6 12.41 11.58 0.73
C GLU A 6 11.64 12.92 0.81
N HIS A 7 11.17 13.45 -0.33
CA HIS A 7 10.28 14.61 -0.32
C HIS A 7 8.93 14.30 0.33
N ALA A 8 8.35 13.13 0.06
CA ALA A 8 7.12 12.70 0.73
C ALA A 8 7.29 12.63 2.24
N ARG A 9 8.39 12.02 2.72
CA ARG A 9 8.72 11.93 4.14
C ARG A 9 8.75 13.29 4.81
N LYS A 10 9.37 14.29 4.17
CA LYS A 10 9.42 15.66 4.72
C LYS A 10 8.03 16.32 4.80
N ILE A 11 7.18 16.08 3.81
CA ILE A 11 5.79 16.59 3.82
C ILE A 11 4.99 15.91 4.93
N MET A 12 5.11 14.59 5.05
CA MET A 12 4.45 13.81 6.10
C MET A 12 4.95 14.17 7.49
N ASP A 13 6.26 14.35 7.69
CA ASP A 13 6.84 14.80 8.97
C ASP A 13 6.19 16.12 9.42
N ARG A 14 5.98 17.07 8.49
CA ARG A 14 5.29 18.34 8.78
C ARG A 14 3.82 18.11 9.11
N ALA A 15 3.09 17.40 8.26
CA ALA A 15 1.67 17.14 8.48
C ALA A 15 1.39 16.44 9.82
N ILE A 16 2.20 15.45 10.18
CA ILE A 16 2.09 14.75 11.47
C ILE A 16 2.44 15.66 12.65
N THR A 17 3.41 16.57 12.47
CA THR A 17 3.75 17.56 13.49
C THR A 17 2.60 18.54 13.72
N ASP A 18 1.98 19.03 12.64
CA ASP A 18 0.86 19.97 12.69
C ASP A 18 -0.40 19.32 13.29
N LEU A 19 -0.55 18.00 13.13
CA LEU A 19 -1.65 17.20 13.66
C LEU A 19 -1.32 16.51 14.98
N LYS A 20 -0.21 16.82 15.66
CA LYS A 20 0.26 16.05 16.83
C LYS A 20 -0.71 16.03 18.01
N ASP A 21 -1.56 17.05 18.14
CA ASP A 21 -2.45 17.27 19.29
C ASP A 21 -3.91 16.89 18.99
N VAL A 22 -4.18 16.24 17.85
CA VAL A 22 -5.55 15.79 17.49
C VAL A 22 -5.85 14.41 18.10
N ASP A 23 -7.13 14.15 18.37
CA ASP A 23 -7.57 12.84 18.90
C ASP A 23 -7.57 11.72 17.86
N GLY A 24 -7.58 12.06 16.56
CA GLY A 24 -7.64 11.10 15.46
C GLY A 24 -7.38 11.73 14.10
N ILE A 25 -6.93 10.92 13.14
CA ILE A 25 -6.66 11.35 11.76
C ILE A 25 -7.61 10.64 10.79
N ILE A 26 -8.13 11.38 9.81
CA ILE A 26 -8.80 10.80 8.64
C ILE A 26 -7.82 10.86 7.48
N LEU A 27 -7.46 9.69 6.94
CA LEU A 27 -6.67 9.54 5.73
C LEU A 27 -7.61 9.24 4.56
N ASP A 28 -7.85 10.23 3.69
CA ASP A 28 -8.76 10.08 2.56
C ASP A 28 -8.00 9.72 1.28
N ILE A 29 -8.21 8.51 0.77
CA ILE A 29 -7.64 8.02 -0.49
C ILE A 29 -8.73 7.65 -1.50
N ARG A 30 -9.96 8.15 -1.33
CA ARG A 30 -11.12 7.75 -2.15
C ARG A 30 -10.92 8.00 -3.64
N PHE A 31 -10.18 9.03 -4.02
CA PHE A 31 -9.95 9.39 -5.43
C PHE A 31 -8.49 9.22 -5.86
N ASN A 32 -7.73 8.41 -5.12
CA ASN A 32 -6.32 8.18 -5.40
C ASN A 32 -6.13 6.98 -6.34
N GLY A 33 -5.82 7.27 -7.61
CA GLY A 33 -5.55 6.26 -8.65
C GLY A 33 -4.19 5.55 -8.54
N GLY A 34 -3.39 5.89 -7.51
CA GLY A 34 -2.11 5.25 -7.22
C GLY A 34 -0.91 6.10 -7.60
N GLY A 35 0.19 5.44 -7.96
CA GLY A 35 1.50 6.06 -8.12
C GLY A 35 2.60 5.06 -7.80
N TYR A 36 3.54 5.47 -6.95
CA TYR A 36 4.68 4.64 -6.58
C TYR A 36 4.52 4.01 -5.19
N ASP A 37 4.67 2.69 -5.09
CA ASP A 37 4.49 1.88 -3.87
C ASP A 37 5.30 2.39 -2.67
N GLY A 38 6.48 2.96 -2.94
CA GLY A 38 7.33 3.54 -1.89
C GLY A 38 6.62 4.64 -1.10
N PHE A 39 5.73 5.41 -1.73
CA PHE A 39 4.92 6.41 -1.03
C PHE A 39 3.91 5.77 -0.09
N ALA A 40 3.28 4.67 -0.49
CA ALA A 40 2.33 3.97 0.37
C ALA A 40 2.99 3.48 1.67
N LEU A 41 4.19 2.90 1.55
CA LEU A 41 4.96 2.44 2.70
C LEU A 41 5.50 3.58 3.56
N GLU A 42 5.95 4.67 2.94
CA GLU A 42 6.41 5.87 3.66
C GLU A 42 5.28 6.58 4.40
N ILE A 43 4.09 6.69 3.82
CA ILE A 43 2.93 7.25 4.54
C ILE A 43 2.62 6.39 5.77
N LEU A 44 2.57 5.07 5.61
CA LEU A 44 2.26 4.15 6.70
C LEU A 44 3.35 4.06 7.78
N SER A 45 4.61 4.38 7.48
CA SER A 45 5.67 4.37 8.50
C SER A 45 5.48 5.42 9.60
N HIS A 46 4.71 6.48 9.35
CA HIS A 46 4.33 7.45 10.37
C HIS A 46 3.28 6.93 11.36
N PHE A 47 2.65 5.78 11.08
CA PHE A 47 1.55 5.25 11.90
C PHE A 47 1.90 3.94 12.63
N ILE A 48 3.17 3.55 12.63
CA ILE A 48 3.66 2.35 13.31
C ILE A 48 4.75 2.70 14.32
N ASN A 49 4.88 1.91 15.40
CA ASN A 49 5.89 2.12 16.44
C ASN A 49 7.03 1.08 16.42
N LYS A 50 6.95 0.07 15.55
CA LYS A 50 7.97 -0.95 15.35
C LYS A 50 7.99 -1.44 13.92
N LYS A 51 9.09 -2.08 13.52
CA LYS A 51 9.19 -2.74 12.21
C LYS A 51 8.01 -3.70 12.02
N THR A 52 7.26 -3.50 10.95
CA THR A 52 5.99 -4.20 10.71
C THR A 52 5.96 -4.71 9.27
N MET A 53 5.52 -5.95 9.06
CA MET A 53 5.38 -6.51 7.71
C MET A 53 4.17 -5.85 7.03
N ALA A 54 4.39 -5.23 5.87
CA ALA A 54 3.33 -4.63 5.09
C ALA A 54 2.56 -5.70 4.29
N PHE A 55 3.30 -6.48 3.50
CA PHE A 55 2.76 -7.54 2.66
C PHE A 55 3.87 -8.54 2.31
N SER A 56 3.48 -9.65 1.67
CA SER A 56 4.42 -10.57 1.03
C SER A 56 3.99 -10.83 -0.42
N LYS A 57 4.96 -10.93 -1.33
CA LYS A 57 4.74 -11.15 -2.77
C LYS A 57 5.20 -12.54 -3.17
N ARG A 58 4.48 -13.16 -4.09
CA ARG A 58 4.91 -14.36 -4.81
C ARG A 58 4.72 -14.14 -6.31
N THR A 59 5.73 -14.51 -7.09
CA THR A 59 5.72 -14.38 -8.55
C THR A 59 5.40 -15.73 -9.17
N TRP A 60 4.50 -15.76 -10.16
CA TRP A 60 4.26 -16.97 -10.94
C TRP A 60 5.40 -17.20 -11.94
N LEU A 61 6.04 -18.38 -11.87
CA LEU A 61 7.19 -18.77 -12.69
C LEU A 61 6.78 -19.67 -13.88
N GLY A 62 5.50 -19.72 -14.23
CA GLY A 62 4.97 -20.54 -15.34
C GLY A 62 4.55 -21.96 -14.97
N LYS A 63 5.06 -22.51 -13.86
CA LYS A 63 4.68 -23.85 -13.34
C LYS A 63 4.43 -23.87 -11.83
N THR A 64 5.07 -22.97 -11.11
CA THR A 64 4.96 -22.83 -9.66
C THR A 64 5.11 -21.36 -9.26
N PHE A 65 4.76 -21.04 -8.03
CA PHE A 65 5.04 -19.73 -7.43
C PHE A 65 6.40 -19.72 -6.77
N SER A 66 7.07 -18.56 -6.79
CA SER A 66 8.26 -18.31 -5.99
C SER A 66 7.98 -18.48 -4.48
N ALA A 67 9.06 -18.53 -3.69
CA ALA A 67 8.97 -18.28 -2.26
C ALA A 67 8.35 -16.90 -2.01
N ALA A 68 7.65 -16.75 -0.88
CA ALA A 68 7.08 -15.47 -0.48
C ALA A 68 8.20 -14.52 -0.05
N THR A 69 8.30 -13.37 -0.72
CA THR A 69 9.23 -12.31 -0.35
C THR A 69 8.48 -11.28 0.49
N PRO A 70 8.79 -11.15 1.80
CA PRO A 70 8.12 -10.18 2.66
C PRO A 70 8.70 -8.77 2.47
N THR A 71 7.81 -7.78 2.49
CA THR A 71 8.15 -6.36 2.51
C THR A 71 7.79 -5.77 3.87
N TYR A 72 8.71 -4.98 4.44
CA TYR A 72 8.57 -4.41 5.78
C TYR A 72 8.59 -2.88 5.73
N MET A 73 7.87 -2.27 6.65
CA MET A 73 7.94 -0.85 6.98
C MET A 73 8.73 -0.68 8.29
N SER A 74 9.56 0.35 8.35
CA SER A 74 10.24 0.78 9.58
C SER A 74 9.59 2.08 10.05
N PRO A 75 9.45 2.33 11.36
CA PRO A 75 8.83 3.55 11.87
C PRO A 75 9.56 4.82 11.42
N SER A 76 8.81 5.84 11.02
CA SER A 76 9.34 7.19 10.77
C SER A 76 9.70 7.90 12.07
N GLY A 77 10.43 9.02 11.95
CA GLY A 77 10.81 9.88 13.07
C GLY A 77 9.59 10.53 13.71
N GLN A 78 8.83 11.32 12.94
CA GLN A 78 7.55 11.86 13.37
C GLN A 78 6.45 10.83 13.19
N ARG A 79 5.61 10.66 14.20
CA ARG A 79 4.61 9.59 14.21
C ARG A 79 3.31 10.01 14.86
N PHE A 80 2.21 9.46 14.36
CA PHE A 80 0.91 9.51 14.99
C PHE A 80 0.45 8.08 15.30
N LEU A 81 0.28 7.77 16.58
CA LEU A 81 -0.09 6.41 17.05
C LEU A 81 -1.54 6.34 17.55
N GLY A 82 -2.29 7.43 17.43
CA GLY A 82 -3.72 7.46 17.73
C GLY A 82 -4.58 6.80 16.63
N PRO A 83 -5.90 6.83 16.79
CA PRO A 83 -6.87 6.30 15.82
C PRO A 83 -6.79 6.95 14.44
N VAL A 84 -6.84 6.13 13.39
CA VAL A 84 -6.82 6.56 11.99
C VAL A 84 -8.01 5.94 11.25
N MET A 85 -8.85 6.79 10.65
CA MET A 85 -9.88 6.36 9.72
C MET A 85 -9.36 6.45 8.28
N LEU A 86 -9.33 5.32 7.56
CA LEU A 86 -8.96 5.27 6.16
C LEU A 86 -10.20 5.27 5.27
N LEU A 87 -10.37 6.28 4.42
CA LEU A 87 -11.48 6.36 3.48
C LEU A 87 -11.08 5.78 2.11
N THR A 88 -11.82 4.78 1.65
CA THR A 88 -11.60 4.13 0.33
C THR A 88 -12.84 4.20 -0.57
N SER A 89 -12.63 4.16 -1.88
CA SER A 89 -13.72 4.06 -2.85
C SER A 89 -13.35 3.14 -4.02
N ARG A 90 -14.30 2.90 -4.94
CA ARG A 90 -14.05 2.18 -6.20
C ARG A 90 -13.01 2.84 -7.10
N SER A 91 -12.66 4.10 -6.84
CA SER A 91 -11.61 4.86 -7.55
C SER A 91 -10.25 4.84 -6.83
N THR A 92 -10.12 4.10 -5.73
CA THR A 92 -8.84 3.84 -5.07
C THR A 92 -8.11 2.71 -5.81
N ALA A 93 -6.94 2.98 -6.39
CA ALA A 93 -6.26 2.03 -7.29
C ALA A 93 -4.74 1.92 -7.09
N SER A 94 -4.14 0.80 -7.52
CA SER A 94 -2.69 0.59 -7.63
C SER A 94 -1.94 0.82 -6.30
N ALA A 95 -0.94 1.69 -6.23
CA ALA A 95 -0.19 1.96 -4.98
C ALA A 95 -1.09 2.35 -3.79
N ALA A 96 -2.24 2.98 -4.04
CA ALA A 96 -3.21 3.30 -2.99
C ALA A 96 -3.89 2.03 -2.42
N GLU A 97 -4.00 0.97 -3.21
CA GLU A 97 -4.49 -0.34 -2.74
C GLU A 97 -3.46 -1.06 -1.89
N ILE A 98 -2.17 -0.85 -2.16
CA ILE A 98 -1.09 -1.34 -1.28
C ILE A 98 -1.16 -0.65 0.08
N LEU A 99 -1.40 0.67 0.11
CA LEU A 99 -1.65 1.40 1.37
C LEU A 99 -2.85 0.79 2.10
N ALA A 100 -3.97 0.64 1.40
CA ALA A 100 -5.20 0.10 1.97
C ALA A 100 -5.05 -1.36 2.46
N MET A 101 -4.23 -2.17 1.79
CA MET A 101 -3.95 -3.55 2.19
C MET A 101 -3.04 -3.61 3.41
N ALA A 102 -1.92 -2.87 3.37
CA ALA A 102 -0.93 -2.86 4.45
C ALA A 102 -1.50 -2.28 5.75
N SER A 103 -2.41 -1.30 5.65
CA SER A 103 -3.09 -0.73 6.83
C SER A 103 -3.98 -1.75 7.56
N MET A 104 -4.50 -2.78 6.89
CA MET A 104 -5.31 -3.82 7.53
C MET A 104 -4.54 -4.62 8.59
N GLY A 105 -3.20 -4.57 8.59
CA GLY A 105 -2.35 -5.17 9.62
C GLY A 105 -2.16 -4.30 10.86
N LEU A 106 -2.59 -3.04 10.82
CA LEU A 106 -2.34 -2.03 11.84
C LEU A 106 -3.56 -1.89 12.76
N LYS A 107 -3.33 -1.92 14.07
CA LYS A 107 -4.42 -1.92 15.07
C LYS A 107 -5.11 -0.57 15.24
N ASN A 108 -4.46 0.51 14.82
CA ASN A 108 -4.96 1.87 14.92
C ASN A 108 -5.70 2.32 13.66
N PHE A 109 -5.94 1.44 12.68
CA PHE A 109 -6.65 1.77 11.45
C PHE A 109 -8.04 1.13 11.41
N ASP A 110 -9.04 1.97 11.15
CA ASP A 110 -10.40 1.55 10.78
C ASP A 110 -10.69 2.02 9.34
N ARG A 111 -11.22 1.13 8.49
CA ARG A 111 -11.51 1.44 7.09
C ARG A 111 -12.99 1.73 6.89
N ILE A 112 -13.29 2.84 6.20
CA ILE A 112 -14.65 3.27 5.87
C ILE A 112 -14.76 3.48 4.36
N GLY A 113 -15.87 3.03 3.77
CA GLY A 113 -16.16 3.22 2.35
C GLY A 113 -16.40 1.91 1.61
N SER A 114 -16.16 1.90 0.30
CA SER A 114 -16.36 0.72 -0.55
C SER A 114 -15.05 -0.04 -0.81
N SER A 115 -15.16 -1.22 -1.43
CA SER A 115 -14.03 -1.91 -2.04
C SER A 115 -13.26 -0.98 -3.00
N THR A 116 -11.95 -1.21 -3.10
CA THR A 116 -11.02 -0.55 -4.03
C THR A 116 -11.22 -1.06 -5.46
N GLU A 117 -10.52 -0.49 -6.43
CA GLU A 117 -10.67 -0.79 -7.87
C GLU A 117 -10.25 -2.25 -8.23
N GLY A 118 -9.36 -2.86 -7.45
CA GLY A 118 -8.92 -4.24 -7.60
C GLY A 118 -7.71 -4.42 -8.54
N ILE A 119 -6.91 -3.37 -8.77
CA ILE A 119 -5.80 -3.34 -9.71
C ILE A 119 -4.47 -3.39 -8.93
N PHE A 120 -4.13 -4.55 -8.38
CA PHE A 120 -2.79 -4.81 -7.83
C PHE A 120 -1.80 -4.94 -8.99
N SER A 121 -1.15 -3.83 -9.35
CA SER A 121 -0.27 -3.75 -10.51
C SER A 121 1.21 -3.72 -10.11
N ASP A 122 1.85 -4.88 -9.95
CA ASP A 122 3.27 -4.98 -10.32
C ASP A 122 3.30 -5.47 -11.77
N ARG A 123 3.72 -4.58 -12.66
CA ARG A 123 3.69 -4.83 -14.10
C ARG A 123 4.76 -5.85 -14.47
N LEU A 124 4.35 -7.01 -14.98
CA LEU A 124 5.18 -7.71 -15.95
C LEU A 124 5.06 -6.98 -17.28
N GLU A 125 5.97 -6.04 -17.56
CA GLU A 125 6.03 -5.38 -18.86
C GLU A 125 6.57 -6.36 -19.91
N LYS A 126 5.72 -6.76 -20.86
CA LYS A 126 6.15 -7.54 -22.02
C LYS A 126 5.89 -6.77 -23.30
N LYS A 127 6.88 -6.83 -24.19
CA LYS A 127 6.81 -6.30 -25.55
C LYS A 127 6.52 -7.44 -26.51
N LEU A 128 5.43 -7.31 -27.27
CA LEU A 128 5.08 -8.26 -28.33
C LEU A 128 5.96 -8.00 -29.57
N PRO A 129 6.15 -9.01 -30.45
CA PRO A 129 6.95 -8.88 -31.66
C PRO A 129 6.50 -7.76 -32.61
N ASN A 130 5.22 -7.37 -32.57
CA ASN A 130 4.64 -6.26 -33.33
C ASN A 130 4.87 -4.87 -32.68
N GLY A 131 5.63 -4.79 -31.58
CA GLY A 131 5.95 -3.56 -30.88
C GLY A 131 4.95 -3.12 -29.82
N TRP A 132 3.82 -3.81 -29.67
CA TRP A 132 2.84 -3.51 -28.61
C TRP A 132 3.39 -3.84 -27.23
N ARG A 133 3.04 -3.02 -26.25
CA ARG A 133 3.35 -3.25 -24.83
C ARG A 133 2.06 -3.66 -24.13
N PHE A 134 2.15 -4.71 -23.32
CA PHE A 134 1.07 -5.06 -22.41
C PHE A 134 1.64 -5.32 -21.01
N SER A 135 0.84 -5.01 -19.99
CA SER A 135 1.09 -5.36 -18.61
C SER A 135 0.10 -6.43 -18.19
N LEU A 136 0.60 -7.52 -17.62
CA LEU A 136 -0.23 -8.55 -16.99
C LEU A 136 0.08 -8.57 -15.49
N SER A 137 -0.95 -8.61 -14.64
CA SER A 137 -0.78 -8.86 -13.21
C SER A 137 -0.17 -10.25 -13.03
N ASN A 138 1.09 -10.32 -12.58
CA ASN A 138 1.84 -11.58 -12.42
C ASN A 138 2.25 -11.85 -10.95
N GLU A 139 1.73 -11.07 -10.00
CA GLU A 139 2.07 -11.17 -8.59
C GLU A 139 0.83 -11.36 -7.72
N VAL A 140 0.94 -12.24 -6.73
CA VAL A 140 -0.08 -12.44 -5.69
C VAL A 140 0.44 -11.81 -4.40
N TYR A 141 -0.33 -10.87 -3.86
CA TYR A 141 -0.08 -10.24 -2.57
C TYR A 141 -0.76 -11.05 -1.46
N MET A 142 0.00 -11.41 -0.42
CA MET A 142 -0.50 -12.17 0.72
C MET A 142 -0.24 -11.42 2.03
N LYS A 143 -1.28 -11.33 2.87
CA LYS A 143 -1.14 -11.01 4.30
C LYS A 143 -0.74 -12.27 5.06
N THR A 144 -0.12 -12.11 6.23
CA THR A 144 0.24 -13.18 7.17
C THR A 144 -0.78 -14.33 7.14
N SER A 145 -0.32 -15.47 6.61
CA SER A 145 -0.95 -16.81 6.51
C SER A 145 -2.26 -17.05 5.74
N ARG A 146 -2.81 -16.12 4.93
CA ARG A 146 -3.91 -16.46 3.98
C ARG A 146 -3.81 -15.75 2.63
N ILE A 147 -4.12 -16.49 1.57
CA ILE A 147 -4.24 -16.00 0.17
C ILE A 147 -5.48 -15.11 0.09
N MET A 148 -5.36 -13.90 -0.47
CA MET A 148 -6.51 -13.09 -0.85
C MET A 148 -7.03 -13.57 -2.21
N ALA A 149 -8.23 -14.16 -2.22
CA ALA A 149 -9.07 -14.21 -3.40
C ALA A 149 -10.15 -13.13 -3.22
N PHE A 150 -10.22 -12.17 -4.14
CA PHE A 150 -11.31 -11.21 -4.18
C PHE A 150 -12.56 -11.93 -4.68
N PRO A 151 -13.68 -11.95 -3.94
CA PRO A 151 -14.92 -12.45 -4.47
C PRO A 151 -15.42 -11.46 -5.53
N THR A 152 -15.32 -11.83 -6.80
CA THR A 152 -16.10 -11.20 -7.88
C THR A 152 -17.57 -11.50 -7.61
N HIS A 153 -18.39 -10.46 -7.41
CA HIS A 153 -19.84 -10.56 -7.62
C HIS A 153 -20.11 -10.08 -9.05
#